data_AF-A0A519Q961-F1
#
_entry.id   AF-A0A519Q961-F1
#
_cell.length_a   1.000
_cell.length_b   1.000
_cell.length_c   1.000
_cell.angle_alpha   90.00
_cell.angle_beta   90.00
_cell.angle_gamma   90.00
#
_symmetry.space_group_name_H-M   'P 1'
#
loop_
_entity.id
_entity.type
_entity.pdbx_description
1 polymer ?
#
loop_
_entity_poly.entity_id
_entity_poly.type
_entity_poly.pdbx_seq_one_letter_code
_entity_poly.pdbx_strand_id
1 'polypeptide(L)'
;MTHPLDRAVWNALGGRLSRFATADSDERARRIDPEVGVFLTAADGSDAGLQAMAALARTHPGAGVVERSDGPMADVLPPGIVVERRVDLVQMVCSSLTPGARDVAYGVLTEADAPAMLAHPPRSAPHKPRP
;
A
#
# COMPACT_ATOMS: atom_id res chain seq x y z
N MET A 1 -4.93 -20.30 -9.75
CA MET A 1 -4.79 -19.02 -10.47
C MET A 1 -4.71 -17.93 -9.42
N THR A 2 -3.72 -17.04 -9.49
CA THR A 2 -3.52 -15.95 -8.53
C THR A 2 -4.27 -14.72 -9.04
N HIS A 3 -5.21 -14.18 -8.25
CA HIS A 3 -5.99 -13.01 -8.60
C HIS A 3 -5.10 -11.74 -8.48
N PRO A 4 -5.23 -10.71 -9.34
CA PRO A 4 -4.39 -9.51 -9.24
C PRO A 4 -4.42 -8.80 -7.88
N LEU A 5 -5.52 -8.92 -7.13
CA LEU A 5 -5.63 -8.36 -5.79
C LEU A 5 -4.94 -9.18 -4.69
N ASP A 6 -4.51 -10.41 -4.96
CA ASP A 6 -3.70 -11.21 -4.02
C ASP A 6 -2.33 -10.57 -3.74
N ARG A 7 -1.82 -9.80 -4.71
CA ARG A 7 -0.55 -9.07 -4.69
C ARG A 7 -0.79 -7.61 -5.10
N ALA A 8 -1.76 -6.95 -4.46
CA ALA A 8 -2.29 -5.65 -4.91
C ALA A 8 -1.20 -4.57 -5.08
N VAL A 9 -0.31 -4.42 -4.10
CA VAL A 9 0.79 -3.45 -4.16
C VAL A 9 1.76 -3.77 -5.30
N TRP A 10 2.20 -5.03 -5.40
CA TRP A 10 3.11 -5.50 -6.44
C TRP A 10 2.58 -5.24 -7.84
N ASN A 11 1.32 -5.63 -8.09
CA ASN A 11 0.69 -5.49 -9.40
C ASN A 11 0.40 -4.03 -9.74
N ALA A 12 0.04 -3.19 -8.76
CA ALA A 12 -0.19 -1.77 -8.98
C ALA A 12 1.11 -1.04 -9.37
N LEU A 13 2.18 -1.21 -8.58
CA LEU A 13 3.48 -0.57 -8.82
C LEU A 13 4.24 -1.19 -10.00
N GLY A 14 3.91 -2.42 -10.41
CA GLY A 14 4.40 -3.02 -11.66
C GLY A 14 3.61 -2.64 -12.90
N GLY A 15 2.46 -2.01 -12.73
CA GLY A 15 1.52 -1.72 -13.80
C GLY A 15 1.15 -0.25 -13.81
N ARG A 16 -0.14 0.04 -13.57
CA ARG A 16 -0.72 1.38 -13.76
C ARG A 16 -0.10 2.48 -12.90
N LEU A 17 0.50 2.12 -11.76
CA LEU A 17 1.11 3.05 -10.82
C LEU A 17 2.64 3.01 -10.83
N SER A 18 3.27 2.40 -11.84
CA SER A 18 4.74 2.30 -11.92
C SER A 18 5.46 3.64 -11.88
N ARG A 19 4.86 4.70 -12.44
CA ARG A 19 5.40 6.07 -12.37
C ARG A 19 5.52 6.65 -10.95
N PHE A 20 4.83 6.05 -9.98
CA PHE A 20 4.88 6.44 -8.58
C PHE A 20 5.81 5.54 -7.77
N ALA A 21 6.51 4.58 -8.38
CA ALA A 21 7.57 3.86 -7.70
C ALA A 21 8.81 4.76 -7.58
N THR A 22 9.57 4.60 -6.50
CA THR A 22 10.86 5.28 -6.32
C THR A 22 11.85 4.85 -7.39
N ALA A 23 12.82 5.71 -7.71
CA ALA A 23 13.80 5.45 -8.78
C ALA A 23 14.71 4.23 -8.51
N ASP A 24 14.88 3.84 -7.25
CA ASP A 24 15.64 2.66 -6.81
C ASP A 24 14.79 1.38 -6.75
N SER A 25 13.51 1.43 -7.14
CA SER A 25 12.67 0.24 -7.31
C SER A 25 13.01 -0.54 -8.59
N ASP A 26 12.93 -1.86 -8.53
CA ASP A 26 13.26 -2.75 -9.66
C ASP A 26 12.32 -3.98 -9.75
N GLU A 27 12.72 -5.01 -10.50
CA GLU A 27 11.99 -6.27 -10.61
C GLU A 27 12.05 -7.16 -9.36
N ARG A 28 12.85 -6.83 -8.35
CA ARG A 28 13.02 -7.60 -7.12
C ARG A 28 12.23 -7.00 -5.97
N ALA A 29 12.14 -5.67 -5.89
CA ALA A 29 11.33 -4.98 -4.90
C ALA A 29 10.91 -3.59 -5.38
N ARG A 30 9.76 -3.12 -4.88
CA ARG A 30 9.18 -1.82 -5.25
C ARG A 30 8.70 -1.06 -4.04
N ARG A 31 8.98 0.24 -4.01
CA ARG A 31 8.56 1.20 -3.00
C ARG A 31 7.79 2.31 -3.72
N ILE A 32 6.58 2.63 -3.25
CA ILE A 32 5.90 3.84 -3.74
C ILE A 32 6.65 5.08 -3.25
N ASP A 33 6.62 6.19 -3.97
CA ASP A 33 7.16 7.48 -3.54
C ASP A 33 6.62 7.83 -2.13
N PRO A 34 7.50 8.12 -1.14
CA PRO A 34 7.08 8.51 0.20
C PRO A 34 6.16 9.73 0.27
N GLU A 35 6.21 10.64 -0.72
CA GLU A 35 5.27 11.77 -0.81
C GLU A 35 3.85 11.34 -1.23
N VAL A 36 3.73 10.16 -1.85
CA VAL A 36 2.44 9.61 -2.33
C VAL A 36 1.87 8.57 -1.36
N GLY A 37 2.72 7.75 -0.72
CA GLY A 37 2.24 6.73 0.21
C GLY A 37 3.33 5.91 0.90
N VAL A 38 2.90 4.85 1.59
CA VAL A 38 3.77 4.04 2.47
C VAL A 38 4.13 2.66 1.91
N PHE A 39 3.59 2.26 0.76
CA PHE A 39 3.65 0.86 0.35
C PHE A 39 5.03 0.38 -0.14
N LEU A 40 5.45 -0.77 0.37
CA LEU A 40 6.63 -1.54 -0.01
C LEU A 40 6.23 -2.99 -0.32
N THR A 41 6.91 -3.61 -1.29
CA THR A 41 6.65 -5.00 -1.68
C THR A 41 7.88 -5.64 -2.33
N ALA A 42 8.04 -6.96 -2.16
CA ALA A 42 9.06 -7.77 -2.83
C ALA A 42 8.42 -8.64 -3.92
N ALA A 43 9.20 -9.03 -4.93
CA ALA A 43 8.75 -9.94 -5.98
C ALA A 43 8.35 -11.29 -5.39
N ASP A 44 9.22 -11.83 -4.55
CA ASP A 44 9.13 -13.15 -3.92
C ASP A 44 9.92 -13.18 -2.59
N GLY A 45 9.95 -14.34 -1.95
CA GLY A 45 10.70 -14.60 -0.72
C GLY A 45 12.16 -15.03 -0.94
N SER A 46 12.72 -14.81 -2.13
CA SER A 46 14.14 -15.11 -2.37
C SER A 46 15.06 -14.16 -1.60
N ASP A 47 16.29 -14.59 -1.34
CA ASP A 47 17.30 -13.74 -0.70
C ASP A 47 17.51 -12.43 -1.48
N ALA A 48 17.51 -12.49 -2.82
CA ALA A 48 17.66 -11.31 -3.65
C ALA A 48 16.49 -10.32 -3.49
N GLY A 49 15.25 -10.83 -3.46
CA GLY A 49 14.05 -10.03 -3.19
C GLY A 49 14.07 -9.40 -1.80
N LEU A 50 14.43 -10.19 -0.79
CA LEU A 50 14.52 -9.74 0.60
C LEU A 50 15.59 -8.66 0.81
N GLN A 51 16.76 -8.82 0.20
CA GLN A 51 17.82 -7.82 0.31
C GLN A 51 17.46 -6.51 -0.41
N ALA A 52 16.84 -6.59 -1.59
CA ALA A 52 16.34 -5.42 -2.30
C ALA A 52 15.24 -4.70 -1.49
N MET A 53 14.30 -5.46 -0.93
CA MET A 53 13.24 -4.93 -0.06
C MET A 53 13.80 -4.25 1.18
N ALA A 54 14.82 -4.84 1.81
CA ALA A 54 15.48 -4.25 2.98
C ALA A 54 16.29 -3.00 2.63
N ALA A 55 16.92 -2.95 1.45
CA ALA A 55 17.59 -1.74 0.98
C ALA A 55 16.59 -0.59 0.82
N LEU A 56 15.47 -0.83 0.14
CA LEU A 56 14.40 0.16 -0.02
C LEU A 56 13.82 0.61 1.32
N ALA A 57 13.59 -0.31 2.26
CA ALA A 57 13.08 0.02 3.60
C ALA A 57 14.04 0.90 4.41
N ARG A 58 15.35 0.76 4.20
CA ARG A 58 16.37 1.61 4.84
C ARG A 58 16.48 2.98 4.17
N THR A 59 16.44 3.03 2.84
CA THR A 59 16.49 4.29 2.08
C THR A 59 15.24 5.13 2.32
N HIS A 60 14.06 4.48 2.35
CA HIS A 60 12.75 5.12 2.46
C HIS A 60 11.95 4.58 3.67
N PRO A 61 12.31 4.97 4.91
CA PRO A 61 11.71 4.44 6.12
C PRO A 61 10.21 4.77 6.24
N GLY A 62 9.53 4.09 7.17
CA GLY A 62 8.08 4.28 7.40
C GLY A 62 7.20 3.55 6.37
N ALA A 63 7.69 2.44 5.84
CA ALA A 63 6.96 1.64 4.86
C ALA A 63 5.97 0.65 5.51
N GLY A 64 4.89 0.34 4.78
CA GLY A 64 3.91 -0.69 5.09
C GLY A 64 3.83 -1.73 3.97
N VAL A 65 3.58 -2.99 4.36
CA VAL A 65 3.46 -4.13 3.44
C VAL A 65 2.04 -4.68 3.52
N VAL A 66 1.44 -5.01 2.38
CA VAL A 66 0.10 -5.59 2.31
C VAL A 66 0.15 -6.82 1.42
N GLU A 67 -0.01 -7.99 2.04
CA GLU A 67 0.04 -9.29 1.37
C GLU A 67 -1.07 -10.20 1.89
N ARG A 68 -1.46 -11.18 1.09
CA ARG A 68 -2.49 -12.16 1.48
C ARG A 68 -1.98 -13.00 2.66
N SER A 69 -2.77 -13.08 3.73
CA SER A 69 -2.38 -13.68 5.00
C SER A 69 -2.12 -15.19 4.96
N ASP A 70 -2.73 -15.91 4.01
CA ASP A 70 -2.54 -17.35 3.77
C ASP A 70 -1.63 -17.64 2.56
N GLY A 71 -0.96 -16.61 2.03
CA GLY A 71 -0.14 -16.68 0.84
C GLY A 71 1.36 -16.88 1.12
N PRO A 72 2.15 -17.23 0.10
CA PRO A 72 3.60 -17.41 0.23
C PRO A 72 4.35 -16.13 0.62
N MET A 73 3.69 -14.97 0.52
CA MET A 73 4.26 -13.67 0.85
C MET A 73 3.90 -13.18 2.27
N ALA A 74 3.10 -13.93 3.03
CA ALA A 74 2.58 -13.49 4.32
C ALA A 74 3.68 -13.12 5.34
N ASP A 75 4.83 -13.79 5.25
CA ASP A 75 5.97 -13.61 6.15
C ASP A 75 7.23 -13.13 5.42
N VAL A 76 7.09 -12.64 4.18
CA VAL A 76 8.19 -12.02 3.44
C VAL A 76 8.37 -10.58 3.93
N LEU A 77 9.29 -10.42 4.88
CA LEU A 77 9.58 -9.17 5.56
C LEU A 77 11.05 -8.78 5.38
N PRO A 78 11.37 -7.47 5.29
CA PRO A 78 12.74 -7.03 5.06
C PRO A 78 13.64 -7.39 6.25
N PRO A 79 14.71 -8.17 6.06
CA PRO A 79 15.61 -8.56 7.14
C PRO A 79 16.26 -7.34 7.82
N GLY A 80 16.38 -7.42 9.14
CA GLY A 80 16.97 -6.36 9.96
C GLY A 80 16.09 -5.12 10.15
N ILE A 81 14.84 -5.16 9.71
CA ILE A 81 13.85 -4.09 9.92
C ILE A 81 12.82 -4.56 10.94
N VAL A 82 12.55 -3.74 11.95
CA VAL A 82 11.56 -4.05 12.98
C VAL A 82 10.15 -3.86 12.43
N VAL A 83 9.28 -4.84 12.64
CA VAL A 83 7.84 -4.70 12.38
C VAL A 83 7.21 -3.98 13.56
N GLU A 84 6.84 -2.71 13.36
CA GLU A 84 6.16 -1.92 14.39
C GLU A 84 4.76 -2.46 14.68
N ARG A 85 4.05 -2.93 13.63
CA ARG A 85 2.66 -3.36 13.74
C ARG A 85 2.26 -4.34 12.65
N ARG A 86 1.41 -5.31 13.00
CA ARG A 86 0.70 -6.20 12.08
C ARG A 86 -0.80 -6.08 12.33
N VAL A 87 -1.58 -6.04 11.25
CA VAL A 87 -3.04 -5.84 11.30
C VAL A 87 -3.69 -6.77 10.29
N ASP A 88 -4.71 -7.50 10.72
CA ASP A 88 -5.53 -8.30 9.81
C ASP A 88 -6.48 -7.41 9.02
N LEU A 89 -6.52 -7.63 7.70
CA LEU A 89 -7.35 -6.86 6.77
C LEU A 89 -8.36 -7.78 6.10
N VAL A 90 -9.57 -7.26 5.88
CA VAL A 90 -10.58 -7.92 5.02
C VAL A 90 -10.59 -7.22 3.67
N GLN A 91 -10.12 -7.89 2.63
CA GLN A 91 -10.19 -7.39 1.26
C GLN A 91 -11.60 -7.63 0.69
N MET A 92 -12.33 -6.55 0.42
CA MET A 92 -13.67 -6.61 -0.16
C MET A 92 -13.65 -6.16 -1.62
N VAL A 93 -14.50 -6.77 -2.44
CA VAL A 93 -14.72 -6.39 -3.84
C VAL A 93 -16.20 -6.13 -4.07
N CYS A 94 -16.53 -4.96 -4.60
CA CYS A 94 -17.88 -4.65 -5.06
C CYS A 94 -18.00 -5.06 -6.53
N SER A 95 -18.53 -6.26 -6.78
CA SER A 95 -18.69 -6.79 -8.15
C SER A 95 -19.89 -6.21 -8.90
N SER A 96 -20.83 -5.61 -8.17
CA SER A 96 -22.02 -4.94 -8.73
C SER A 96 -22.44 -3.79 -7.83
N LEU A 97 -22.71 -2.63 -8.45
CA LEU A 97 -23.19 -1.44 -7.77
C LEU A 97 -24.72 -1.39 -7.83
N THR A 98 -25.36 -1.27 -6.68
CA THR A 98 -26.82 -1.08 -6.57
C THR A 98 -27.15 0.34 -6.09
N PRO A 99 -28.27 0.94 -6.53
CA PRO A 99 -28.67 2.26 -6.04
C PRO A 99 -28.86 2.27 -4.53
N GLY A 100 -28.25 3.26 -3.87
CA GLY A 100 -28.46 3.51 -2.45
C GLY A 100 -29.81 4.17 -2.19
N ALA A 101 -30.33 4.02 -0.98
CA ALA A 101 -31.60 4.64 -0.56
C ALA A 101 -31.46 6.14 -0.20
N ARG A 102 -30.24 6.68 -0.15
CA ARG A 102 -29.95 8.05 0.25
C ARG A 102 -29.35 8.82 -0.90
N ASP A 103 -29.83 10.04 -1.09
CA ASP A 103 -29.15 11.03 -1.92
C ASP A 103 -28.03 11.68 -1.11
N VAL A 104 -26.84 11.80 -1.70
CA VAL A 104 -25.65 12.33 -1.06
C VAL A 104 -25.04 13.36 -2.00
N ALA A 105 -24.96 14.61 -1.55
CA ALA A 105 -24.27 15.65 -2.30
C ALA A 105 -22.75 15.38 -2.30
N TYR A 106 -22.13 15.41 -3.48
CA TYR A 106 -20.68 15.26 -3.67
C TYR A 106 -20.15 16.27 -4.68
N GLY A 107 -18.87 16.60 -4.58
CA GLY A 107 -18.17 17.51 -5.47
C GLY A 107 -16.77 17.01 -5.81
N VAL A 108 -16.21 17.46 -6.93
CA VAL A 108 -14.83 17.15 -7.32
C VAL A 108 -13.89 18.07 -6.55
N LEU A 109 -12.91 17.47 -5.86
CA LEU A 109 -11.84 18.22 -5.21
C LEU A 109 -10.73 18.57 -6.20
N THR A 110 -10.09 19.71 -5.96
CA THR A 110 -9.03 20.29 -6.78
C THR A 110 -7.81 20.62 -5.92
N GLU A 111 -6.74 21.12 -6.54
CA GLU A 111 -5.55 21.57 -5.82
C GLU A 111 -5.85 22.66 -4.78
N ALA A 112 -6.85 23.51 -5.02
CA ALA A 112 -7.26 24.55 -4.08
C ALA A 112 -7.77 23.97 -2.74
N ASP A 113 -8.23 22.72 -2.75
CA ASP A 113 -8.73 22.01 -1.57
C ASP A 113 -7.62 21.30 -0.77
N ALA A 114 -6.42 21.13 -1.36
CA ALA A 114 -5.32 20.39 -0.73
C ALA A 114 -4.92 20.93 0.65
N PRO A 115 -4.81 22.26 0.89
CA PRO A 115 -4.52 22.78 2.23
C PRO A 115 -5.58 22.40 3.25
N ALA A 116 -6.86 22.42 2.86
CA ALA A 116 -7.97 22.04 3.74
C ALA A 116 -7.98 20.54 4.03
N MET A 117 -7.65 19.69 3.03
CA MET A 117 -7.53 18.25 3.20
C MET A 117 -6.40 17.87 4.18
N LEU A 118 -5.27 18.57 4.13
CA LEU A 118 -4.13 18.34 5.02
C LEU A 118 -4.35 18.89 6.43
N ALA A 119 -5.05 20.01 6.57
CA ALA A 119 -5.34 20.63 7.86
C ALA A 119 -6.43 19.89 8.67
N HIS A 120 -7.16 18.97 8.05
CA HIS A 120 -8.23 18.25 8.74
C HIS A 120 -7.66 17.32 9.82
N PRO A 121 -8.06 17.47 11.11
CA PRO A 121 -7.43 16.74 12.21
C PRO A 121 -7.62 15.21 12.08
N PRO A 122 -6.63 14.38 12.46
CA PRO A 122 -6.64 12.92 12.30
C PRO A 122 -7.58 12.19 13.28
N ARG A 123 -8.65 12.84 13.76
CA ARG A 123 -9.67 12.21 14.62
C ARG A 123 -10.39 11.05 13.90
N SER A 124 -10.25 11.01 12.58
CA SER A 124 -10.38 9.85 11.71
C SER A 124 -9.05 9.65 11.00
N ALA A 125 -8.07 9.02 11.66
CA ALA A 125 -6.91 8.54 10.93
C ALA A 125 -7.46 7.57 9.87
N PRO A 126 -7.30 7.84 8.55
CA PRO A 126 -7.79 6.93 7.53
C PRO A 126 -7.07 5.57 7.57
N HIS A 127 -6.06 5.41 8.45
CA HIS A 127 -5.26 4.21 8.65
C HIS A 127 -4.92 3.82 10.10
N LYS A 128 -5.44 4.50 11.15
CA LYS A 128 -5.33 3.95 12.53
C LYS A 128 -6.62 3.22 12.90
N PRO A 129 -6.57 1.89 13.09
CA PRO A 129 -7.62 1.16 13.77
C PRO A 129 -7.82 1.76 15.16
N ARG A 130 -9.08 1.81 15.60
CA ARG A 130 -9.40 2.12 16.99
C ARG A 130 -8.74 1.08 17.91
N PRO A 131 -8.33 1.50 19.13
CA PRO A 131 -7.87 0.57 20.14
C PRO A 131 -8.94 -0.45 20.51
#